data_AF-A0A6G0XID5-F1
#
_entry.id   AF-A0A6G0XID5-F1
#
_cell.length_a   1.000
_cell.length_b   1.000
_cell.length_c   1.000
_cell.angle_alpha   90.00
_cell.angle_beta   90.00
_cell.angle_gamma   90.00
#
_symmetry.space_group_name_H-M   'P 1'
#
loop_
_entity.id
_entity.type
_entity.pdbx_description
1 polymer ?
#
loop_
_entity_poly.entity_id
_entity_poly.type
_entity_poly.pdbx_seq_one_letter_code
_entity_poly.pdbx_strand_id
1 'polypeptide(L)'
;MERYFRYEAAGDQFAGRVVCGLPVNSANFAILPPHFPNLDDPILLSALEMSFPTLVKLPNLHGVLCLVLASLVYHFEHLHSKMPINHPLHSTPIFVHADIRIYLLSILESGTDSCYLRASGVPPHIELYKKLDQTQSSISTLPRLIVNELREIIEQNGVMAGNITQGFLETTISKAIADIVGRTGIQNNTQSSCAAESSIEHQIYYWGDGMHLLPESFKFPSVEISVAWKLWWRGNPTEKILPYRKIKTIDLADKKQRNIFYDWKFIMEKLYNYYKRETGLELASTPTEIELIRSFQVVQTMLLPTQKETPQKRQRHDSQLATLTVVRHFREHQKQNLSRTHT
;
A
#
# COMPACT_ATOMS: atom_id res chain seq x y z
N MET A 1 -13.64 -15.36 42.53
CA MET A 1 -12.47 -14.63 42.03
C MET A 1 -12.79 -13.17 41.64
N GLU A 2 -14.08 -12.80 41.52
CA GLU A 2 -14.51 -11.49 40.98
C GLU A 2 -14.21 -10.27 41.86
N ARG A 3 -13.91 -10.44 43.16
CA ARG A 3 -13.74 -9.32 44.11
C ARG A 3 -12.53 -8.40 43.83
N TYR A 4 -11.66 -8.78 42.89
CA TYR A 4 -10.50 -8.00 42.44
C TYR A 4 -10.62 -7.50 40.99
N PHE A 5 -11.65 -7.92 40.24
CA PHE A 5 -11.94 -7.36 38.92
C PHE A 5 -12.72 -6.06 39.08
N ARG A 6 -12.00 -4.96 39.30
CA ARG A 6 -12.56 -3.62 39.09
C ARG A 6 -12.59 -3.34 37.60
N TYR A 7 -13.79 -3.21 37.03
CA TYR A 7 -14.01 -2.68 35.68
C TYR A 7 -13.75 -1.17 35.66
N GLU A 8 -12.50 -0.78 35.89
CA GLU A 8 -12.01 0.58 35.64
C GLU A 8 -11.67 0.69 34.15
N ALA A 9 -12.11 1.75 33.48
CA ALA A 9 -11.93 1.91 32.03
C ALA A 9 -10.46 1.91 31.56
N ALA A 10 -9.51 2.14 32.47
CA ALA A 10 -8.07 2.00 32.22
C ALA A 10 -7.62 0.52 32.11
N GLY A 11 -8.33 -0.40 32.75
CA GLY A 11 -8.06 -1.85 32.70
C GLY A 11 -8.28 -2.41 31.30
N ASP A 12 -9.38 -2.06 30.64
CA ASP A 12 -9.66 -2.46 29.25
C ASP A 12 -8.64 -1.87 28.26
N GLN A 13 -8.19 -0.64 28.51
CA GLN A 13 -7.16 0.01 27.69
C GLN A 13 -5.78 -0.67 27.83
N PHE A 14 -5.41 -1.04 29.07
CA PHE A 14 -4.19 -1.82 29.32
C PHE A 14 -4.29 -3.22 28.70
N ALA A 15 -5.41 -3.92 28.93
CA ALA A 15 -5.66 -5.23 28.35
C ALA A 15 -5.63 -5.20 26.82
N GLY A 16 -6.21 -4.16 26.19
CA GLY A 16 -6.13 -3.93 24.75
C GLY A 16 -4.69 -3.84 24.25
N ARG A 17 -3.83 -3.07 24.93
CA ARG A 17 -2.39 -3.00 24.59
C ARG A 17 -1.67 -4.35 24.71
N VAL A 18 -1.97 -5.12 25.75
CA VAL A 18 -1.42 -6.48 25.95
C VAL A 18 -1.90 -7.43 24.84
N VAL A 19 -3.19 -7.39 24.47
CA VAL A 19 -3.77 -8.22 23.39
C VAL A 19 -3.20 -7.85 22.02
N CYS A 20 -2.88 -6.57 21.79
CA CYS A 20 -2.13 -6.12 20.61
C CYS A 20 -0.65 -6.56 20.59
N GLY A 21 -0.19 -7.32 21.59
CA GLY A 21 1.17 -7.85 21.65
C GLY A 21 2.25 -6.85 22.07
N LEU A 22 1.87 -5.70 22.66
CA LEU A 22 2.84 -4.70 23.07
C LEU A 22 3.69 -5.18 24.28
N PRO A 23 5.01 -4.90 24.30
CA PRO A 23 5.93 -5.43 25.31
C PRO A 23 5.76 -4.74 26.67
N VAL A 24 5.08 -5.39 27.62
CA VAL A 24 4.77 -4.87 28.98
C VAL A 24 6.00 -4.40 29.78
N ASN A 25 7.20 -4.88 29.41
CA ASN A 25 8.47 -4.58 30.06
C ASN A 25 9.40 -3.69 29.19
N SER A 26 8.85 -2.71 28.47
CA SER A 26 9.60 -1.78 27.63
C SER A 26 8.86 -0.44 27.48
N ALA A 27 9.60 0.65 27.24
CA ALA A 27 9.01 1.95 26.88
C ALA A 27 8.07 1.85 25.66
N ASN A 28 8.36 0.92 24.74
CA ASN A 28 7.55 0.65 23.56
C ASN A 28 6.13 0.15 23.88
N PHE A 29 5.79 -0.18 25.14
CA PHE A 29 4.41 -0.40 25.53
C PHE A 29 3.53 0.84 25.33
N ALA A 30 4.11 2.05 25.42
CA ALA A 30 3.41 3.31 25.21
C ALA A 30 3.29 3.73 23.74
N ILE A 31 3.75 2.91 22.78
CA ILE A 31 3.76 3.27 21.36
C ILE A 31 2.33 3.60 20.86
N LEU A 32 2.26 4.64 20.02
CA LEU A 32 1.06 5.09 19.32
C LEU A 32 0.97 4.37 17.97
N PRO A 33 -0.24 4.15 17.43
CA PRO A 33 -0.39 3.73 16.04
C PRO A 33 0.19 4.80 15.10
N PRO A 34 0.66 4.42 13.90
CA PRO A 34 0.92 5.38 12.82
C PRO A 34 -0.33 6.23 12.57
N HIS A 35 -0.17 7.56 12.47
CA HIS A 35 -1.29 8.48 12.31
C HIS A 35 -0.88 9.77 11.58
N PHE A 36 -1.87 10.51 11.10
CA PHE A 36 -1.68 11.81 10.46
C PHE A 36 -2.07 12.93 11.44
N PRO A 37 -1.25 13.98 11.59
CA PRO A 37 -1.52 15.10 12.50
C PRO A 37 -2.63 16.03 11.98
N ASN A 38 -2.69 16.25 10.67
CA ASN A 38 -3.73 17.02 10.01
C ASN A 38 -4.66 16.08 9.23
N LEU A 39 -5.94 16.04 9.60
CA LEU A 39 -6.96 15.21 8.94
C LEU A 39 -7.63 15.92 7.76
N ASP A 40 -7.53 17.26 7.69
CA ASP A 40 -8.11 18.09 6.63
C ASP A 40 -7.17 18.27 5.42
N ASP A 41 -6.06 17.52 5.39
CA ASP A 41 -5.09 17.59 4.29
C ASP A 41 -5.70 17.08 2.96
N PRO A 42 -5.63 17.86 1.86
CA PRO A 42 -6.29 17.50 0.61
C PRO A 42 -5.71 16.25 -0.07
N ILE A 43 -4.42 15.95 0.14
CA ILE A 43 -3.77 14.76 -0.42
C ILE A 43 -4.17 13.53 0.41
N LEU A 44 -4.27 13.66 1.74
CA LEU A 44 -4.83 12.64 2.61
C LEU A 44 -6.28 12.31 2.25
N LEU A 45 -7.15 13.32 2.09
CA LEU A 45 -8.54 13.13 1.71
C LEU A 45 -8.68 12.43 0.35
N SER A 46 -7.87 12.83 -0.63
CA SER A 46 -7.80 12.17 -1.95
C SER A 46 -7.34 10.70 -1.83
N ALA A 47 -6.29 10.44 -1.05
CA ALA A 47 -5.77 9.09 -0.83
C ALA A 47 -6.76 8.17 -0.09
N LEU A 48 -7.55 8.72 0.83
CA LEU A 48 -8.66 8.02 1.49
C LEU A 48 -9.76 7.67 0.50
N GLU A 49 -10.20 8.63 -0.34
CA GLU A 49 -11.23 8.38 -1.36
C GLU A 49 -10.77 7.34 -2.39
N MET A 50 -9.50 7.39 -2.82
CA MET A 50 -8.91 6.40 -3.72
C MET A 50 -8.84 5.00 -3.07
N SER A 51 -8.42 4.92 -1.80
CA SER A 51 -8.21 3.64 -1.11
C SER A 51 -9.50 3.00 -0.60
N PHE A 52 -10.50 3.80 -0.20
CA PHE A 52 -11.72 3.35 0.48
C PHE A 52 -13.00 4.05 -0.03
N PRO A 53 -13.27 4.09 -1.35
CA PRO A 53 -14.28 4.96 -1.98
C PRO A 53 -15.72 4.78 -1.48
N THR A 54 -16.07 3.59 -1.00
CA THR A 54 -17.39 3.32 -0.40
C THR A 54 -17.45 3.71 1.08
N LEU A 55 -16.34 3.54 1.81
CA LEU A 55 -16.30 3.71 3.27
C LEU A 55 -16.08 5.16 3.69
N VAL A 56 -15.38 5.97 2.89
CA VAL A 56 -15.18 7.42 3.13
C VAL A 56 -16.51 8.18 3.21
N LYS A 57 -17.56 7.67 2.55
CA LYS A 57 -18.92 8.23 2.62
C LYS A 57 -19.60 8.06 3.99
N LEU A 58 -19.02 7.27 4.88
CA LEU A 58 -19.52 7.05 6.25
C LEU A 58 -18.66 7.87 7.23
N PRO A 59 -19.13 9.04 7.70
CA PRO A 59 -18.31 9.96 8.50
C PRO A 59 -17.78 9.31 9.79
N ASN A 60 -18.57 8.40 10.39
CA ASN A 60 -18.20 7.66 11.60
C ASN A 60 -16.97 6.76 11.42
N LEU A 61 -16.60 6.39 10.18
CA LEU A 61 -15.42 5.57 9.89
C LEU A 61 -14.18 6.39 9.57
N HIS A 62 -14.31 7.70 9.34
CA HIS A 62 -13.22 8.53 8.81
C HIS A 62 -11.90 8.38 9.61
N GLY A 63 -11.95 8.57 10.94
CA GLY A 63 -10.76 8.40 11.79
C GLY A 63 -10.16 6.98 11.78
N VAL A 64 -10.98 5.95 11.61
CA VAL A 64 -10.49 4.56 11.47
C VAL A 64 -9.80 4.38 10.11
N LEU A 65 -10.36 4.92 9.04
CA LEU A 65 -9.75 4.87 7.70
C LEU A 65 -8.40 5.61 7.66
N CYS A 66 -8.29 6.74 8.36
CA CYS A 66 -7.01 7.47 8.53
C CYS A 66 -5.95 6.59 9.21
N LEU A 67 -6.28 5.90 10.30
CA LEU A 67 -5.36 4.99 11.00
C LEU A 67 -4.98 3.77 10.14
N VAL A 68 -5.93 3.21 9.38
CA VAL A 68 -5.64 2.11 8.45
C VAL A 68 -4.71 2.59 7.32
N LEU A 69 -4.97 3.76 6.73
CA LEU A 69 -4.13 4.33 5.67
C LEU A 69 -2.72 4.63 6.19
N ALA A 70 -2.60 5.25 7.36
CA ALA A 70 -1.31 5.51 8.00
C ALA A 70 -0.54 4.21 8.26
N SER A 71 -1.22 3.17 8.74
CA SER A 71 -0.60 1.85 8.96
C SER A 71 -0.09 1.22 7.65
N LEU A 72 -0.83 1.37 6.54
CA LEU A 72 -0.41 0.89 5.22
C LEU A 72 0.81 1.66 4.67
N VAL A 73 0.86 2.98 4.88
CA VAL A 73 1.98 3.84 4.46
C VAL A 73 3.23 3.52 5.28
N TYR A 74 3.12 3.50 6.61
CA TYR A 74 4.23 3.25 7.53
C TYR A 74 4.85 1.86 7.34
N HIS A 75 4.04 0.83 7.08
CA HIS A 75 4.51 -0.54 6.86
C HIS A 75 4.76 -0.89 5.38
N PHE A 76 4.76 0.08 4.46
CA PHE A 76 4.88 -0.18 3.02
C PHE A 76 6.08 -1.08 2.67
N GLU A 77 7.30 -0.72 3.11
CA GLU A 77 8.53 -1.49 2.81
C GLU A 77 8.49 -2.93 3.35
N HIS A 78 7.92 -3.11 4.55
CA HIS A 78 7.75 -4.43 5.14
C HIS A 78 6.74 -5.28 4.36
N LEU A 79 5.60 -4.69 4.02
CA LEU A 79 4.54 -5.35 3.25
C LEU A 79 5.01 -5.70 1.84
N HIS A 80 5.71 -4.77 1.17
CA HIS A 80 6.24 -4.95 -0.17
C HIS A 80 7.34 -6.04 -0.24
N SER A 81 8.23 -6.09 0.77
CA SER A 81 9.32 -7.07 0.81
C SER A 81 8.91 -8.46 1.31
N LYS A 82 7.83 -8.58 2.10
CA LYS A 82 7.37 -9.85 2.67
C LYS A 82 6.22 -10.51 1.91
N MET A 83 5.40 -9.76 1.19
CA MET A 83 4.28 -10.34 0.48
C MET A 83 4.67 -10.82 -0.93
N PRO A 84 3.99 -11.84 -1.47
CA PRO A 84 4.23 -12.28 -2.84
C PRO A 84 4.03 -11.14 -3.84
N ILE A 85 4.81 -11.10 -4.91
CA ILE A 85 4.75 -10.06 -5.94
C ILE A 85 3.35 -9.88 -6.55
N ASN A 86 2.53 -10.95 -6.54
CA ASN A 86 1.16 -10.99 -7.04
C ASN A 86 0.09 -10.66 -5.96
N HIS A 87 0.48 -10.16 -4.78
CA HIS A 87 -0.46 -9.91 -3.70
C HIS A 87 -1.38 -8.71 -4.03
N PRO A 88 -2.73 -8.82 -3.87
CA PRO A 88 -3.67 -7.77 -4.27
C PRO A 88 -3.39 -6.38 -3.66
N LEU A 89 -2.75 -6.32 -2.49
CA LEU A 89 -2.35 -5.05 -1.86
C LEU A 89 -1.41 -4.22 -2.75
N HIS A 90 -0.54 -4.86 -3.55
CA HIS A 90 0.40 -4.16 -4.43
C HIS A 90 -0.32 -3.44 -5.58
N SER A 91 -1.55 -3.83 -5.88
CA SER A 91 -2.44 -3.19 -6.85
C SER A 91 -3.35 -2.10 -6.22
N THR A 92 -3.25 -1.86 -4.91
CA THR A 92 -4.03 -0.78 -4.26
C THR A 92 -3.39 0.58 -4.51
N PRO A 93 -4.18 1.68 -4.55
CA PRO A 93 -3.67 2.98 -4.99
C PRO A 93 -2.47 3.48 -4.19
N ILE A 94 -2.41 3.21 -2.88
CA ILE A 94 -1.30 3.64 -2.02
C ILE A 94 0.02 2.87 -2.27
N PHE A 95 -0.05 1.65 -2.81
CA PHE A 95 1.14 0.89 -3.24
C PHE A 95 1.57 1.29 -4.65
N VAL A 96 0.62 1.62 -5.54
CA VAL A 96 0.89 2.03 -6.92
C VAL A 96 1.44 3.47 -7.01
N HIS A 97 0.81 4.44 -6.34
CA HIS A 97 1.20 5.85 -6.45
C HIS A 97 2.33 6.21 -5.49
N ALA A 98 3.56 6.15 -5.98
CA ALA A 98 4.76 6.50 -5.21
C ALA A 98 4.71 7.94 -4.67
N ASP A 99 4.28 8.92 -5.46
CA ASP A 99 4.30 10.34 -5.05
C ASP A 99 3.37 10.62 -3.86
N ILE A 100 2.15 10.10 -3.93
CA ILE A 100 1.16 10.18 -2.83
C ILE A 100 1.71 9.49 -1.58
N ARG A 101 2.31 8.30 -1.72
CA ARG A 101 2.90 7.57 -0.59
C ARG A 101 4.09 8.30 0.03
N ILE A 102 5.00 8.85 -0.77
CA ILE A 102 6.16 9.61 -0.31
C ILE A 102 5.72 10.88 0.44
N TYR A 103 4.70 11.57 -0.08
CA TYR A 103 4.09 12.71 0.61
C TYR A 103 3.44 12.29 1.94
N LEU A 104 2.59 11.26 1.93
CA LEU A 104 1.93 10.79 3.15
C LEU A 104 2.95 10.27 4.19
N LEU A 105 4.06 9.67 3.76
CA LEU A 105 5.12 9.22 4.66
C LEU A 105 5.87 10.40 5.30
N SER A 106 5.99 11.55 4.64
CA SER A 106 6.69 12.73 5.19
C SER A 106 5.87 13.49 6.23
N ILE A 107 4.54 13.36 6.21
CA ILE A 107 3.62 13.96 7.19
C ILE A 107 3.15 12.98 8.28
N LEU A 108 3.57 11.72 8.24
CA LEU A 108 3.09 10.67 9.15
C LEU A 108 3.86 10.68 10.48
N GLU A 109 3.12 10.66 11.59
CA GLU A 109 3.67 10.52 12.94
C GLU A 109 3.63 9.06 13.41
N SER A 110 4.67 8.64 14.13
CA SER A 110 4.77 7.33 14.79
C SER A 110 5.73 7.40 15.99
N GLY A 111 5.64 6.45 16.91
CA GLY A 111 6.47 6.40 18.13
C GLY A 111 5.66 6.56 19.40
N THR A 112 6.29 6.97 20.50
CA THR A 112 5.67 7.07 21.83
C THR A 112 5.08 8.45 22.16
N ASP A 113 5.28 9.44 21.29
CA ASP A 113 4.96 10.84 21.54
C ASP A 113 4.27 11.44 20.31
N SER A 114 3.23 12.24 20.55
CA SER A 114 2.53 13.07 19.56
C SER A 114 1.85 14.23 20.30
N CYS A 115 1.63 15.36 19.64
CA CYS A 115 0.80 16.44 20.15
C CYS A 115 -0.71 16.22 19.91
N TYR A 116 -1.09 15.22 19.11
CA TYR A 116 -2.49 14.93 18.74
C TYR A 116 -3.03 13.67 19.42
N LEU A 117 -2.21 12.61 19.55
CA LEU A 117 -2.60 11.36 20.21
C LEU A 117 -1.86 11.15 21.53
N ARG A 118 -2.62 10.74 22.56
CA ARG A 118 -2.07 10.37 23.88
C ARG A 118 -2.27 8.88 24.15
N ALA A 119 -1.20 8.21 24.56
CA ALA A 119 -1.23 6.81 24.92
C ALA A 119 -2.07 6.56 26.18
N SER A 120 -3.20 5.87 26.03
CA SER A 120 -4.09 5.41 27.12
C SER A 120 -3.72 4.00 27.59
N GLY A 121 -4.16 3.58 28.78
CA GLY A 121 -3.86 2.25 29.32
C GLY A 121 -2.38 1.96 29.61
N VAL A 122 -1.55 2.99 29.82
CA VAL A 122 -0.11 2.85 30.08
C VAL A 122 0.16 2.82 31.59
N PRO A 123 0.74 1.75 32.16
CA PRO A 123 1.08 1.69 33.57
C PRO A 123 2.23 2.64 33.97
N PRO A 124 2.30 3.08 35.25
CA PRO A 124 3.36 4.00 35.72
C PRO A 124 4.79 3.50 35.50
N HIS A 125 5.02 2.18 35.51
CA HIS A 125 6.37 1.62 35.33
C HIS A 125 6.89 1.72 33.89
N ILE A 126 6.04 1.97 32.89
CA ILE A 126 6.46 2.20 31.51
C ILE A 126 7.18 3.55 31.38
N GLU A 127 6.76 4.55 32.13
CA GLU A 127 7.44 5.86 32.20
C GLU A 127 8.84 5.72 32.83
N LEU A 128 9.04 4.77 33.75
CA LEU A 128 10.37 4.43 34.26
C LEU A 128 11.24 3.80 33.16
N TYR A 129 10.70 2.85 32.38
CA TYR A 129 11.44 2.31 31.23
C TYR A 129 11.80 3.39 30.20
N LYS A 130 10.89 4.32 29.89
CA LYS A 130 11.17 5.45 28.98
C LYS A 130 12.35 6.30 29.45
N LYS A 131 12.41 6.60 30.75
CA LYS A 131 13.54 7.33 31.37
C LYS A 131 14.83 6.52 31.37
N LEU A 132 14.76 5.21 31.62
CA LEU A 132 15.92 4.32 31.55
C LEU A 132 16.51 4.30 30.12
N ASP A 133 15.67 4.10 29.09
CA ASP A 133 16.10 4.10 27.69
C ASP A 133 16.74 5.44 27.27
N GLN A 134 16.18 6.57 27.75
CA GLN A 134 16.77 7.90 27.58
C GLN A 134 18.15 8.01 28.26
N THR A 135 18.28 7.61 29.53
CA THR A 135 19.57 7.67 30.24
C THR A 135 20.64 6.77 29.60
N GLN A 136 20.26 5.57 29.16
CA GLN A 136 21.15 4.63 28.45
C GLN A 136 21.62 5.21 27.11
N SER A 137 20.74 5.90 26.39
CA SER A 137 21.08 6.60 25.15
C SER A 137 22.08 7.74 25.39
N SER A 138 21.88 8.55 26.44
CA SER A 138 22.83 9.60 26.85
C SER A 138 24.19 9.02 27.29
N ILE A 139 24.20 7.92 28.05
CA ILE A 139 25.43 7.25 28.49
C ILE A 139 26.20 6.65 27.31
N SER A 140 25.52 6.06 26.32
CA SER A 140 26.19 5.47 25.14
C SER A 140 26.70 6.51 24.14
N THR A 141 26.13 7.71 24.11
CA THR A 141 26.56 8.83 23.24
C THR A 141 27.69 9.66 23.85
N LEU A 142 27.75 9.77 25.19
CA LEU A 142 28.78 10.52 25.94
C LEU A 142 30.22 10.27 25.45
N PRO A 143 30.73 9.02 25.29
CA PRO A 143 32.11 8.79 24.85
C PRO A 143 32.43 9.39 23.49
N ARG A 144 31.48 9.44 22.56
CA ARG A 144 31.68 10.04 21.23
C ARG A 144 31.72 11.55 21.31
N LEU A 145 30.84 12.16 22.11
CA LEU A 145 30.84 13.61 22.33
C LEU A 145 32.15 14.04 23.00
N ILE A 146 32.59 13.33 24.04
CA ILE A 146 33.87 13.59 24.71
C ILE A 146 35.05 13.47 23.72
N VAL A 147 35.12 12.42 22.90
CA VAL A 147 36.22 12.26 21.92
C VAL A 147 36.17 13.32 20.80
N ASN A 148 34.99 13.73 20.36
CA ASN A 148 34.86 14.79 19.34
C ASN A 148 35.25 16.15 19.90
N GLU A 149 34.74 16.55 21.07
CA GLU A 149 35.13 17.80 21.75
C GLU A 149 36.64 17.80 22.08
N LEU A 150 37.20 16.67 22.57
CA LEU A 150 38.65 16.56 22.78
C LEU A 150 39.43 16.71 21.47
N ARG A 151 38.94 16.18 20.35
CA ARG A 151 39.57 16.36 19.04
C ARG A 151 39.52 17.82 18.60
N GLU A 152 38.36 18.46 18.64
CA GLU A 152 38.21 19.88 18.26
C GLU A 152 39.10 20.78 19.13
N ILE A 153 39.19 20.51 20.43
CA ILE A 153 40.05 21.27 21.35
C ILE A 153 41.54 21.00 21.10
N ILE A 154 41.95 19.77 20.75
CA ILE A 154 43.35 19.47 20.37
C ILE A 154 43.71 20.11 19.03
N GLU A 155 42.80 20.08 18.04
CA GLU A 155 42.98 20.71 16.74
C GLU A 155 43.01 22.25 16.83
N GLN A 156 42.16 22.87 17.67
CA GLN A 156 42.17 24.32 17.94
C GLN A 156 43.44 24.78 18.67
N ASN A 157 43.95 24.01 19.64
CA ASN A 157 45.14 24.40 20.41
C ASN A 157 46.47 24.08 19.70
N GLY A 158 46.44 23.22 18.68
CA GLY A 158 47.56 22.97 17.77
C GLY A 158 48.74 22.20 18.39
N VAL A 159 49.58 21.65 17.50
CA VAL A 159 50.75 20.82 17.85
C VAL A 159 51.95 21.67 18.28
N MET A 160 51.74 22.71 19.09
CA MET A 160 52.74 23.75 19.39
C MET A 160 53.46 23.60 20.73
N ALA A 161 53.08 22.65 21.57
CA ALA A 161 53.86 22.21 22.73
C ALA A 161 53.82 20.70 22.83
N GLY A 162 54.97 20.04 22.59
CA GLY A 162 55.09 18.57 22.48
C GLY A 162 54.94 17.79 23.80
N ASN A 163 54.11 18.24 24.75
CA ASN A 163 53.81 17.58 26.01
C ASN A 163 52.35 17.83 26.42
N ILE A 164 51.46 16.87 26.15
CA ILE A 164 50.11 16.85 26.73
C ILE A 164 50.24 16.41 28.19
N THR A 165 49.93 17.29 29.13
CA THR A 165 50.01 17.01 30.58
C THR A 165 48.66 16.55 31.14
N GLN A 166 48.69 15.72 32.19
CA GLN A 166 47.49 15.18 32.83
C GLN A 166 46.49 16.27 33.28
N GLY A 167 46.98 17.36 33.87
CA GLY A 167 46.13 18.48 34.32
C GLY A 167 45.41 19.21 33.17
N PHE A 168 45.97 19.21 31.95
CA PHE A 168 45.28 19.73 30.77
C PHE A 168 44.12 18.81 30.36
N LEU A 169 44.30 17.48 30.44
CA LEU A 169 43.23 16.53 30.15
C LEU A 169 42.10 16.62 31.18
N GLU A 170 42.40 16.68 32.48
CA GLU A 170 41.39 16.77 33.55
C GLU A 170 40.55 18.06 33.48
N THR A 171 41.19 19.21 33.23
CA THR A 171 40.48 20.48 33.03
C THR A 171 39.64 20.48 31.74
N THR A 172 40.13 19.87 30.66
CA THR A 172 39.39 19.77 29.39
C THR A 172 38.18 18.85 29.49
N ILE A 173 38.31 17.67 30.12
CA ILE A 173 37.19 16.75 30.40
C ILE A 173 36.12 17.44 31.24
N SER A 174 36.53 18.16 32.29
CA SER A 174 35.61 18.90 33.17
C SER A 174 34.80 19.95 32.42
N LYS A 175 35.43 20.65 31.46
CA LYS A 175 34.78 21.66 30.62
C LYS A 175 33.81 21.06 29.60
N ALA A 176 34.19 19.97 28.93
CA ALA A 176 33.33 19.28 27.97
C ALA A 176 32.05 18.72 28.63
N ILE A 177 32.17 18.19 29.86
CA ILE A 177 30.99 17.71 30.63
C ILE A 177 30.03 18.87 30.94
N ALA A 178 30.54 20.05 31.28
CA ALA A 178 29.70 21.22 31.56
C ALA A 178 28.92 21.71 30.32
N ASP A 179 29.57 21.76 29.16
CA ASP A 179 28.92 22.21 27.91
C ASP A 179 27.86 21.22 27.39
N ILE A 180 28.09 19.91 27.54
CA ILE A 180 27.11 18.87 27.15
C ILE A 180 25.82 18.99 27.99
N VAL A 181 25.94 19.27 29.30
CA VAL A 181 24.79 19.48 30.20
C VAL A 181 23.97 20.73 29.80
N GLY A 182 24.59 21.71 29.14
CA GLY A 182 23.90 22.91 28.64
C GLY A 182 23.13 22.73 27.33
N ARG A 183 23.44 21.72 26.50
CA ARG A 183 22.93 21.62 25.11
C ARG A 183 21.70 20.72 24.92
N THR A 184 21.16 20.07 25.96
CA THR A 184 19.96 19.20 25.85
C THR A 184 18.63 19.97 25.73
N GLY A 185 18.58 21.01 24.90
CA GLY A 185 17.43 21.89 24.73
C GLY A 185 17.14 22.29 23.27
N ILE A 186 16.37 21.44 22.57
CA ILE A 186 15.48 21.71 21.41
C ILE A 186 16.10 22.38 20.15
N GLN A 187 16.03 21.70 18.98
CA GLN A 187 15.27 22.12 17.77
C GLN A 187 15.56 21.28 16.51
N ASN A 188 14.56 21.17 15.63
CA ASN A 188 14.55 20.44 14.35
C ASN A 188 14.61 21.42 13.15
N ASN A 189 15.02 20.97 11.95
CA ASN A 189 14.53 21.55 10.67
C ASN A 189 14.64 20.61 9.45
N THR A 190 13.96 20.97 8.35
CA THR A 190 13.45 20.09 7.26
C THR A 190 13.93 20.49 5.84
N GLN A 191 13.94 19.53 4.89
CA GLN A 191 13.94 19.68 3.40
C GLN A 191 13.82 18.28 2.71
N SER A 192 13.46 18.04 1.43
CA SER A 192 13.01 18.88 0.29
C SER A 192 12.08 18.06 -0.69
N SER A 193 12.05 18.33 -2.01
CA SER A 193 10.93 18.03 -2.95
C SER A 193 11.21 17.29 -4.30
N CYS A 194 10.21 16.55 -4.82
CA CYS A 194 9.67 16.40 -6.22
C CYS A 194 10.37 15.72 -7.45
N ALA A 195 9.69 14.68 -8.00
CA ALA A 195 9.13 14.43 -9.38
C ALA A 195 9.95 14.23 -10.72
N ALA A 196 9.53 13.25 -11.58
CA ALA A 196 9.48 13.25 -13.08
C ALA A 196 8.95 11.92 -13.75
N GLU A 197 8.43 11.96 -15.00
CA GLU A 197 7.77 10.86 -15.78
C GLU A 197 8.58 10.31 -17.01
N SER A 198 8.22 9.14 -17.61
CA SER A 198 8.55 8.78 -19.03
C SER A 198 7.81 7.53 -19.64
N SER A 199 7.98 7.32 -20.96
CA SER A 199 7.21 6.49 -21.92
C SER A 199 7.36 4.94 -21.89
N ILE A 200 6.40 4.20 -22.49
CA ILE A 200 6.38 2.71 -22.50
C ILE A 200 7.00 2.10 -23.77
N GLU A 201 8.17 1.46 -23.61
CA GLU A 201 8.76 0.53 -24.59
C GLU A 201 8.15 -0.89 -24.46
N HIS A 202 7.88 -1.56 -25.58
CA HIS A 202 7.37 -2.95 -25.59
C HIS A 202 8.51 -3.95 -25.76
N GLN A 203 8.54 -5.00 -24.94
CA GLN A 203 9.64 -5.96 -24.92
C GLN A 203 9.39 -7.13 -25.90
N ILE A 204 10.38 -7.44 -26.73
CA ILE A 204 10.35 -8.55 -27.70
C ILE A 204 10.96 -9.81 -27.05
N TYR A 205 10.31 -10.95 -27.27
CA TYR A 205 10.73 -12.26 -26.77
C TYR A 205 11.09 -13.18 -27.94
N TYR A 206 12.01 -14.12 -27.69
CA TYR A 206 12.46 -15.10 -28.67
C TYR A 206 12.23 -16.50 -28.07
N TRP A 207 11.39 -17.29 -28.73
CA TRP A 207 11.12 -18.69 -28.39
C TRP A 207 10.60 -19.42 -29.63
N GLY A 208 10.77 -20.74 -29.68
CA GLY A 208 10.62 -21.47 -30.94
C GLY A 208 11.59 -20.97 -32.01
N ASP A 209 11.06 -20.64 -33.19
CA ASP A 209 11.84 -20.26 -34.39
C ASP A 209 11.48 -18.82 -34.84
N GLY A 210 11.01 -17.96 -33.92
CA GLY A 210 10.45 -16.65 -34.25
C GLY A 210 10.53 -15.58 -33.16
N MET A 211 10.20 -14.34 -33.55
CA MET A 211 10.03 -13.20 -32.65
C MET A 211 8.59 -13.07 -32.18
N HIS A 212 8.41 -12.92 -30.88
CA HIS A 212 7.10 -12.90 -30.21
C HIS A 212 6.94 -11.70 -29.30
N LEU A 213 5.69 -11.23 -29.16
CA LEU A 213 5.34 -10.10 -28.29
C LEU A 213 4.92 -10.52 -26.87
N LEU A 214 5.00 -11.82 -26.57
CA LEU A 214 4.71 -12.43 -25.26
C LEU A 214 5.80 -13.47 -24.94
N PRO A 215 6.12 -13.71 -23.65
CA PRO A 215 6.98 -14.80 -23.25
C PRO A 215 6.29 -16.16 -23.44
N GLU A 216 7.06 -17.21 -23.74
CA GLU A 216 6.55 -18.57 -23.97
C GLU A 216 5.69 -19.10 -22.80
N SER A 217 6.05 -18.72 -21.58
CA SER A 217 5.39 -19.10 -20.33
C SER A 217 4.09 -18.32 -20.03
N PHE A 218 3.65 -17.41 -20.91
CA PHE A 218 2.47 -16.58 -20.70
C PHE A 218 1.18 -17.41 -20.51
N LYS A 219 0.38 -17.01 -19.51
CA LYS A 219 -0.92 -17.64 -19.21
C LYS A 219 -1.96 -16.55 -18.93
N PHE A 220 -3.14 -16.69 -19.52
CA PHE A 220 -4.25 -15.77 -19.25
C PHE A 220 -4.66 -15.85 -17.77
N PRO A 221 -4.82 -14.72 -17.07
CA PRO A 221 -5.12 -14.70 -15.65
C PRO A 221 -6.60 -15.02 -15.39
N SER A 222 -6.88 -15.73 -14.28
CA SER A 222 -8.25 -16.08 -13.88
C SER A 222 -8.91 -14.94 -13.09
N VAL A 223 -9.19 -13.83 -13.78
CA VAL A 223 -9.70 -12.58 -13.17
C VAL A 223 -11.19 -12.36 -13.41
N GLU A 224 -11.78 -11.48 -12.58
CA GLU A 224 -13.11 -10.91 -12.75
C GLU A 224 -13.28 -10.25 -14.12
N ILE A 225 -14.51 -10.26 -14.65
CA ILE A 225 -14.84 -9.69 -15.96
C ILE A 225 -14.57 -8.17 -16.07
N SER A 226 -14.63 -7.45 -14.95
CA SER A 226 -14.27 -6.03 -14.79
C SER A 226 -12.78 -5.78 -15.04
N VAL A 227 -11.92 -6.58 -14.42
CA VAL A 227 -10.46 -6.55 -14.58
C VAL A 227 -10.08 -7.01 -15.99
N ALA A 228 -10.75 -8.04 -16.50
CA ALA A 228 -10.55 -8.52 -17.86
C ALA A 228 -10.91 -7.46 -18.92
N TRP A 229 -11.96 -6.65 -18.69
CA TRP A 229 -12.28 -5.49 -19.54
C TRP A 229 -11.12 -4.49 -19.57
N LYS A 230 -10.52 -4.14 -18.42
CA LYS A 230 -9.34 -3.26 -18.38
C LYS A 230 -8.14 -3.85 -19.14
N LEU A 231 -7.81 -5.12 -18.90
CA LEU A 231 -6.70 -5.83 -19.55
C LEU A 231 -6.90 -5.96 -21.08
N TRP A 232 -8.14 -6.08 -21.54
CA TRP A 232 -8.46 -6.11 -22.98
C TRP A 232 -7.99 -4.86 -23.72
N TRP A 233 -8.15 -3.69 -23.10
CA TRP A 233 -7.89 -2.38 -23.72
C TRP A 233 -6.51 -1.79 -23.37
N ARG A 234 -5.97 -2.00 -22.17
CA ARG A 234 -4.66 -1.44 -21.74
C ARG A 234 -3.54 -2.47 -21.60
N GLY A 235 -3.86 -3.76 -21.47
CA GLY A 235 -2.86 -4.81 -21.24
C GLY A 235 -2.36 -4.78 -19.79
N ASN A 236 -1.16 -5.31 -19.55
CA ASN A 236 -0.48 -5.21 -18.26
C ASN A 236 0.85 -4.47 -18.44
N PRO A 237 0.89 -3.13 -18.22
CA PRO A 237 2.10 -2.33 -18.35
C PRO A 237 3.25 -2.82 -17.45
N THR A 238 2.95 -3.34 -16.26
CA THR A 238 3.94 -3.83 -15.28
C THR A 238 4.72 -5.04 -15.80
N GLU A 239 4.03 -5.96 -16.50
CA GLU A 239 4.64 -7.11 -17.18
C GLU A 239 5.07 -6.76 -18.62
N LYS A 240 4.95 -5.48 -19.03
CA LYS A 240 5.10 -4.98 -20.42
C LYS A 240 4.25 -5.70 -21.46
N ILE A 241 3.13 -6.28 -21.03
CA ILE A 241 2.20 -7.01 -21.89
C ILE A 241 1.24 -6.03 -22.56
N LEU A 242 1.24 -6.05 -23.89
CA LEU A 242 0.32 -5.31 -24.75
C LEU A 242 -1.17 -5.51 -24.39
N PRO A 243 -2.06 -4.57 -24.75
CA PRO A 243 -3.51 -4.76 -24.72
C PRO A 243 -3.94 -6.12 -25.26
N TYR A 244 -4.73 -6.89 -24.49
CA TYR A 244 -5.02 -8.27 -24.89
C TYR A 244 -5.76 -8.36 -26.22
N ARG A 245 -6.49 -7.32 -26.63
CA ARG A 245 -7.08 -7.17 -27.98
C ARG A 245 -6.05 -7.22 -29.12
N LYS A 246 -4.79 -6.86 -28.86
CA LYS A 246 -3.68 -6.83 -29.83
C LYS A 246 -2.85 -8.12 -29.86
N ILE A 247 -3.10 -9.07 -28.94
CA ILE A 247 -2.41 -10.38 -28.92
C ILE A 247 -2.76 -11.16 -30.18
N LYS A 248 -1.74 -11.74 -30.84
CA LYS A 248 -1.93 -12.67 -31.96
C LYS A 248 -1.84 -14.10 -31.45
N THR A 249 -2.54 -15.03 -32.10
CA THR A 249 -2.51 -16.46 -31.74
C THR A 249 -1.16 -17.13 -31.98
N ILE A 250 -0.29 -16.52 -32.79
CA ILE A 250 1.11 -16.95 -32.99
C ILE A 250 1.98 -16.65 -31.76
N ASP A 251 1.65 -15.63 -30.96
CA ASP A 251 2.36 -15.26 -29.72
C ASP A 251 1.92 -16.11 -28.50
N LEU A 252 1.19 -17.20 -28.73
CA LEU A 252 0.66 -18.08 -27.68
C LEU A 252 1.10 -19.52 -27.95
N ALA A 253 2.14 -19.99 -27.26
CA ALA A 253 2.70 -21.34 -27.42
C ALA A 253 1.63 -22.45 -27.20
N ASP A 254 0.89 -22.35 -26.10
CA ASP A 254 -0.09 -23.33 -25.66
C ASP A 254 -1.42 -23.29 -26.44
N LYS A 255 -1.88 -24.45 -26.94
CA LYS A 255 -3.25 -24.61 -27.49
C LYS A 255 -4.32 -24.22 -26.46
N LYS A 256 -4.06 -24.46 -25.16
CA LYS A 256 -4.94 -24.06 -24.06
C LYS A 256 -5.09 -22.54 -23.95
N GLN A 257 -3.98 -21.79 -24.08
CA GLN A 257 -4.02 -20.32 -24.02
C GLN A 257 -4.68 -19.73 -25.27
N ARG A 258 -4.47 -20.33 -26.45
CA ARG A 258 -5.22 -19.96 -27.67
C ARG A 258 -6.74 -20.10 -27.50
N ASN A 259 -7.21 -21.18 -26.86
CA ASN A 259 -8.64 -21.34 -26.54
C ASN A 259 -9.15 -20.27 -25.56
N ILE A 260 -8.39 -19.97 -24.50
CA ILE A 260 -8.76 -18.93 -23.52
C ILE A 260 -8.80 -17.54 -24.17
N PHE A 261 -7.89 -17.23 -25.10
CA PHE A 261 -7.94 -16.01 -25.90
C PHE A 261 -9.24 -15.89 -26.70
N TYR A 262 -9.71 -16.96 -27.36
CA TYR A 262 -10.99 -16.95 -28.06
C TYR A 262 -12.20 -16.80 -27.11
N ASP A 263 -12.14 -17.37 -25.91
CA ASP A 263 -13.16 -17.18 -24.87
C ASP A 263 -13.24 -15.72 -24.41
N TRP A 264 -12.08 -15.10 -24.15
CA TRP A 264 -11.98 -13.67 -23.83
C TRP A 264 -12.49 -12.80 -24.99
N LYS A 265 -12.00 -13.04 -26.21
CA LYS A 265 -12.42 -12.29 -27.41
C LYS A 265 -13.94 -12.32 -27.59
N PHE A 266 -14.56 -13.49 -27.44
CA PHE A 266 -16.00 -13.67 -27.53
C PHE A 266 -16.78 -12.80 -26.55
N ILE A 267 -16.41 -12.78 -25.25
CA ILE A 267 -17.16 -11.98 -24.27
C ILE A 267 -16.86 -10.48 -24.40
N MET A 268 -15.62 -10.11 -24.70
CA MET A 268 -15.24 -8.69 -24.85
C MET A 268 -15.90 -8.06 -26.08
N GLU A 269 -16.01 -8.78 -27.19
CA GLU A 269 -16.78 -8.32 -28.36
C GLU A 269 -18.27 -8.19 -28.04
N LYS A 270 -18.87 -9.09 -27.25
CA LYS A 270 -20.28 -8.97 -26.83
C LYS A 270 -20.52 -7.76 -25.94
N LEU A 271 -19.65 -7.53 -24.95
CA LEU A 271 -19.72 -6.36 -24.08
C LEU A 271 -19.52 -5.05 -24.87
N TYR A 272 -18.53 -4.99 -25.77
CA TYR A 272 -18.30 -3.81 -26.62
C TYR A 272 -19.47 -3.50 -27.54
N ASN A 273 -20.06 -4.51 -28.18
CA ASN A 273 -21.24 -4.31 -29.02
C ASN A 273 -22.47 -3.85 -28.22
N TYR A 274 -22.63 -4.33 -26.98
CA TYR A 274 -23.66 -3.82 -26.06
C TYR A 274 -23.39 -2.36 -25.69
N TYR A 275 -22.18 -2.01 -25.26
CA TYR A 275 -21.78 -0.63 -24.95
C TYR A 275 -22.11 0.33 -26.10
N LYS A 276 -21.70 -0.02 -27.32
CA LYS A 276 -21.93 0.79 -28.52
C LYS A 276 -23.41 0.99 -28.81
N ARG A 277 -24.24 -0.04 -28.55
CA ARG A 277 -25.70 0.04 -28.73
C ARG A 277 -26.37 0.94 -27.69
N GLU A 278 -26.00 0.83 -26.42
CA GLU A 278 -26.64 1.60 -25.34
C GLU A 278 -26.19 3.07 -25.30
N THR A 279 -24.95 3.37 -25.72
CA THR A 279 -24.40 4.74 -25.65
C THR A 279 -24.32 5.48 -26.98
N GLY A 280 -24.31 4.75 -28.11
CA GLY A 280 -24.01 5.31 -29.43
C GLY A 280 -22.54 5.73 -29.64
N LEU A 281 -21.66 5.56 -28.63
CA LEU A 281 -20.26 5.99 -28.65
C LEU A 281 -19.30 4.83 -28.91
N GLU A 282 -18.10 5.16 -29.40
CA GLU A 282 -16.98 4.23 -29.55
C GLU A 282 -15.88 4.55 -28.53
N LEU A 283 -15.23 3.51 -27.97
CA LEU A 283 -14.05 3.70 -27.12
C LEU A 283 -12.86 4.14 -27.97
N ALA A 284 -12.07 5.08 -27.46
CA ALA A 284 -10.80 5.48 -28.07
C ALA A 284 -9.85 4.28 -28.25
N SER A 285 -8.89 4.40 -29.17
CA SER A 285 -7.91 3.33 -29.44
C SER A 285 -6.98 3.01 -28.25
N THR A 286 -6.83 3.96 -27.32
CA THR A 286 -6.13 3.84 -26.04
C THR A 286 -6.98 4.55 -24.97
N PRO A 287 -8.07 3.91 -24.49
CA PRO A 287 -9.02 4.58 -23.61
C PRO A 287 -8.41 4.82 -22.23
N THR A 288 -8.76 5.94 -21.61
CA THR A 288 -8.31 6.23 -20.25
C THR A 288 -8.95 5.26 -19.25
N GLU A 289 -8.34 5.10 -18.08
CA GLU A 289 -8.88 4.20 -17.07
C GLU A 289 -10.28 4.63 -16.59
N ILE A 290 -10.54 5.94 -16.57
CA ILE A 290 -11.84 6.51 -16.22
C ILE A 290 -12.89 6.16 -17.28
N GLU A 291 -12.56 6.25 -18.58
CA GLU A 291 -13.43 5.78 -19.67
C GLU A 291 -13.73 4.28 -19.58
N LEU A 292 -12.75 3.46 -19.19
CA LEU A 292 -12.94 2.02 -19.01
C LEU A 292 -13.85 1.69 -17.83
N ILE A 293 -13.78 2.44 -16.73
CA ILE A 293 -14.69 2.29 -15.58
C ILE A 293 -16.10 2.70 -15.97
N ARG A 294 -16.29 3.87 -16.60
CA ARG A 294 -17.62 4.34 -17.06
C ARG A 294 -18.25 3.39 -18.09
N SER A 295 -17.48 2.93 -19.07
CA SER A 295 -17.97 1.98 -20.08
C SER A 295 -18.29 0.61 -19.48
N PHE A 296 -17.53 0.16 -18.47
CA PHE A 296 -17.84 -1.07 -17.76
C PHE A 296 -19.17 -1.00 -16.99
N GLN A 297 -19.45 0.13 -16.31
CA GLN A 297 -20.73 0.34 -15.61
C GLN A 297 -21.94 0.21 -16.54
N VAL A 298 -21.85 0.70 -17.78
CA VAL A 298 -22.92 0.54 -18.78
C VAL A 298 -23.11 -0.93 -19.16
N VAL A 299 -22.04 -1.67 -19.47
CA VAL A 299 -22.17 -3.09 -19.88
C VAL A 299 -22.48 -4.04 -18.73
N GLN A 300 -22.28 -3.62 -17.48
CA GLN A 300 -22.62 -4.40 -16.29
C GLN A 300 -24.12 -4.74 -16.25
N THR A 301 -24.99 -3.89 -16.79
CA THR A 301 -26.44 -4.16 -16.89
C THR A 301 -26.74 -5.38 -17.77
N MET A 302 -25.91 -5.67 -18.78
CA MET A 302 -25.98 -6.87 -19.62
C MET A 302 -25.66 -8.17 -18.84
N LEU A 303 -24.89 -8.06 -17.76
CA LEU A 303 -24.40 -9.21 -16.97
C LEU A 303 -25.41 -9.65 -15.90
N LEU A 304 -26.22 -8.73 -15.36
CA LEU A 304 -27.25 -8.96 -14.34
C LEU A 304 -28.16 -10.19 -14.59
N PRO A 305 -28.64 -10.48 -15.82
CA PRO A 305 -29.47 -11.67 -16.07
C PRO A 305 -28.75 -13.00 -15.82
N THR A 306 -27.42 -13.04 -15.93
CA THR A 306 -26.61 -14.26 -15.80
C THR A 306 -26.17 -14.57 -14.37
N GLN A 307 -26.54 -13.73 -13.40
CA GLN A 307 -25.93 -13.71 -12.06
C GLN A 307 -26.78 -14.34 -10.95
N LYS A 308 -28.08 -14.50 -11.15
CA LYS A 308 -29.05 -14.65 -10.05
C LYS A 308 -28.88 -15.88 -9.14
N GLU A 309 -28.65 -17.08 -9.68
CA GLU A 309 -28.51 -18.29 -8.85
C GLU A 309 -27.45 -19.29 -9.37
N THR A 310 -26.82 -20.01 -8.44
CA THR A 310 -26.17 -21.30 -8.75
C THR A 310 -27.21 -22.40 -9.01
N PRO A 311 -26.88 -23.50 -9.70
CA PRO A 311 -27.72 -24.71 -9.72
C PRO A 311 -27.96 -25.34 -8.32
N GLN A 312 -27.29 -24.83 -7.28
CA GLN A 312 -27.48 -25.19 -5.87
C GLN A 312 -28.24 -24.12 -5.06
N LYS A 313 -28.96 -23.20 -5.72
CA LYS A 313 -29.76 -22.10 -5.13
C LYS A 313 -29.01 -21.13 -4.18
N ARG A 314 -27.67 -21.15 -4.20
CA ARG A 314 -26.85 -20.12 -3.54
C ARG A 314 -26.89 -18.85 -4.38
N GLN A 315 -27.22 -17.72 -3.75
CA GLN A 315 -27.04 -16.38 -4.29
C GLN A 315 -25.55 -16.12 -4.56
N ARG A 316 -25.26 -15.32 -5.59
CA ARG A 316 -23.89 -14.94 -6.00
C ARG A 316 -23.70 -13.44 -5.79
N HIS A 317 -22.46 -13.03 -5.48
CA HIS A 317 -22.13 -11.61 -5.41
C HIS A 317 -21.82 -11.08 -6.82
N ASP A 318 -22.58 -10.09 -7.28
CA ASP A 318 -22.67 -9.71 -8.71
C ASP A 318 -21.35 -9.19 -9.32
N SER A 319 -20.42 -8.69 -8.50
CA SER A 319 -19.14 -8.15 -8.97
C SER A 319 -18.05 -9.19 -9.22
N GLN A 320 -18.12 -10.39 -8.61
CA GLN A 320 -16.95 -11.28 -8.44
C GLN A 320 -16.89 -12.46 -9.42
N LEU A 321 -17.59 -12.41 -10.56
CA LEU A 321 -17.58 -13.51 -11.52
C LEU A 321 -16.33 -13.53 -12.40
N ALA A 322 -15.56 -14.61 -12.28
CA ALA A 322 -14.43 -14.90 -13.15
C ALA A 322 -14.84 -14.97 -14.63
N THR A 323 -14.01 -14.40 -15.51
CA THR A 323 -14.28 -14.18 -16.93
C THR A 323 -14.74 -15.43 -17.68
N LEU A 324 -14.08 -16.57 -17.46
CA LEU A 324 -14.46 -17.84 -18.11
C LEU A 324 -15.83 -18.39 -17.65
N THR A 325 -16.23 -18.09 -16.41
CA THR A 325 -17.57 -18.43 -15.89
C THR A 325 -18.65 -17.61 -16.59
N VAL A 326 -18.37 -16.33 -16.87
CA VAL A 326 -19.28 -15.47 -17.65
C VAL A 326 -19.40 -15.96 -19.09
N VAL A 327 -18.28 -16.29 -19.75
CA VAL A 327 -18.27 -16.88 -21.11
C VAL A 327 -19.13 -18.14 -21.17
N ARG A 328 -19.00 -19.04 -20.19
CA ARG A 328 -19.78 -20.27 -20.11
C ARG A 328 -21.28 -19.99 -20.04
N HIS A 329 -21.71 -19.11 -19.12
CA HIS A 329 -23.12 -18.73 -18.97
C HIS A 329 -23.70 -18.11 -20.24
N PHE A 330 -22.96 -17.24 -20.93
CA PHE A 330 -23.38 -16.66 -22.20
C PHE A 330 -23.58 -17.72 -23.30
N ARG A 331 -22.70 -18.73 -23.36
CA ARG A 331 -22.83 -19.85 -24.32
C ARG A 331 -23.99 -20.78 -23.97
N GLU A 332 -24.23 -21.05 -22.69
CA GLU A 332 -25.37 -21.86 -22.22
C GLU A 332 -26.71 -21.14 -22.53
N HIS A 333 -26.80 -19.83 -22.27
CA HIS A 333 -27.99 -19.03 -22.60
C HIS A 333 -28.24 -18.90 -24.12
N GLN A 334 -27.19 -18.80 -24.94
CA GLN A 334 -27.34 -18.83 -26.40
C GLN A 334 -27.87 -20.18 -26.90
N LYS A 335 -27.35 -21.30 -26.37
CA LYS A 335 -27.86 -22.65 -26.71
C LYS A 335 -29.33 -22.81 -26.34
N GLN A 336 -29.74 -22.38 -25.14
CA GLN A 336 -31.13 -22.44 -24.71
C GLN A 336 -32.07 -21.60 -25.59
N ASN A 337 -31.63 -20.42 -26.03
CA ASN A 337 -32.40 -19.61 -26.97
C ASN A 337 -32.52 -20.25 -28.35
N LEU A 338 -31.43 -20.82 -28.89
CA LEU A 338 -31.43 -21.55 -30.17
C LEU A 338 -32.35 -22.79 -30.14
N SER A 339 -32.38 -23.53 -29.03
CA SER A 339 -33.30 -24.66 -28.86
C SER A 339 -34.77 -24.24 -28.78
N ARG A 340 -35.07 -23.04 -28.26
CA ARG A 340 -36.44 -22.49 -28.18
C ARG A 340 -36.95 -21.90 -29.50
N THR A 341 -36.08 -21.60 -30.46
CA THR A 341 -36.47 -21.11 -31.79
C THR A 341 -36.68 -22.21 -32.83
N HIS A 342 -36.49 -23.48 -32.44
CA HIS A 342 -36.69 -24.67 -33.30
C HIS A 342 -37.78 -25.61 -32.77
N THR A 343 -38.62 -25.11 -31.87
CA THR A 343 -39.90 -25.68 -31.39
C THR A 343 -40.98 -24.64 -31.59
#